data_AF-A0A973D0W4-F1
#
_entry.id   AF-A0A973D0W4-F1
#
_cell.length_a   1.000
_cell.length_b   1.000
_cell.length_c   1.000
_cell.angle_alpha   90.00
_cell.angle_beta   90.00
_cell.angle_gamma   90.00
#
_symmetry.space_group_name_H-M   'P 1'
#
loop_
_entity.id
_entity.type
_entity.pdbx_description
1 polymer ?
#
loop_
_entity_poly.entity_id
_entity_poly.type
_entity_poly.pdbx_seq_one_letter_code
_entity_poly.pdbx_strand_id
1 'polypeptide(L)'
;MPVDYLLKLWGETAVDEAEAESFFQSKHYFSIGLEHILQGYDHLLFIIGLLLLPLNFRHLVALVSTFTLAHSLTLALSVFNLVRFPAALVEAFIAGSIVYVAVENLWHLRSSKGKTSQLSPWQRRMIMTFLFGLIHGFGFSYLLTEIGLGEQVVGALLYFNLGVEVGQLL
;
A
#
# COMPACT_ATOMS: atom_id res chain seq x y z
N MET A 1 23.96 -0.45 -48.63
CA MET A 1 23.83 -1.19 -47.36
C MET A 1 22.59 -2.06 -47.43
N PRO A 2 22.63 -3.33 -47.00
CA PRO A 2 21.47 -4.22 -47.04
C PRO A 2 20.41 -3.78 -46.02
N VAL A 3 19.14 -3.85 -46.42
CA VAL A 3 17.97 -3.38 -45.65
C VAL A 3 17.84 -4.12 -44.31
N ASP A 4 18.26 -5.38 -44.27
CA ASP A 4 18.21 -6.28 -43.11
C ASP A 4 19.03 -5.74 -41.92
N TYR A 5 20.13 -5.03 -42.20
CA TYR A 5 20.98 -4.43 -41.17
C TYR A 5 20.32 -3.21 -40.52
N LEU A 6 19.58 -2.42 -41.31
CA LEU A 6 18.83 -1.27 -40.82
C LEU A 6 17.60 -1.71 -40.01
N LEU A 7 16.93 -2.79 -40.41
CA LEU A 7 15.82 -3.35 -39.65
C LEU A 7 16.27 -3.92 -38.31
N LYS A 8 17.44 -4.57 -38.26
CA LYS A 8 18.02 -5.06 -37.00
C LYS A 8 18.42 -3.92 -36.07
N LEU A 9 19.13 -2.91 -36.59
CA LEU A 9 19.50 -1.71 -35.83
C LEU A 9 18.29 -0.96 -35.30
N TRP A 10 17.27 -0.76 -36.13
CA TRP A 10 16.05 -0.05 -35.73
C TRP A 10 15.22 -0.85 -34.72
N GLY A 11 15.16 -2.17 -34.87
CA GLY A 11 14.51 -3.05 -33.90
C GLY A 11 15.22 -3.08 -32.55
N GLU A 12 16.55 -3.10 -32.54
CA GLU A 12 17.36 -3.11 -31.31
C GLU A 12 17.26 -1.76 -30.58
N THR A 13 17.31 -0.63 -31.31
CA THR A 13 17.12 0.70 -30.70
C THR A 13 15.71 0.92 -30.14
N ALA A 14 14.67 0.45 -30.86
CA ALA A 14 13.29 0.62 -30.41
C ALA A 14 12.97 -0.25 -29.17
N VAL A 15 13.59 -1.43 -29.07
CA VAL A 15 13.47 -2.29 -27.89
C VAL A 15 14.18 -1.66 -26.68
N ASP A 16 15.41 -1.15 -26.86
CA ASP A 16 16.15 -0.47 -25.78
C ASP A 16 15.42 0.78 -25.27
N GLU A 17 14.81 1.58 -26.17
CA GLU A 17 14.03 2.77 -25.80
C GLU A 17 12.76 2.39 -25.01
N ALA A 18 12.03 1.37 -25.45
CA ALA A 18 10.82 0.90 -24.77
C ALA A 18 11.11 0.27 -23.39
N GLU A 19 12.21 -0.49 -23.28
CA GLU A 19 12.65 -1.05 -21.99
C GLU A 19 13.07 0.05 -21.02
N ALA A 20 13.79 1.07 -21.51
CA ALA A 20 14.18 2.22 -20.71
C ALA A 20 12.95 2.99 -20.20
N GLU A 21 11.99 3.32 -21.07
CA GLU A 21 10.75 4.00 -20.67
C GLU A 21 9.96 3.21 -19.61
N SER A 22 9.80 1.90 -19.81
CA SER A 22 9.13 1.01 -18.85
C SER A 22 9.85 0.97 -17.50
N PHE A 23 11.18 0.90 -17.51
CA PHE A 23 11.99 0.92 -16.29
C PHE A 23 11.88 2.26 -15.54
N PHE A 24 11.93 3.39 -16.26
CA PHE A 24 11.78 4.71 -15.65
C PHE A 24 10.39 4.89 -15.04
N GLN A 25 9.32 4.43 -15.71
CA GLN A 25 7.97 4.44 -15.16
C GLN A 25 7.86 3.57 -13.90
N SER A 26 8.40 2.35 -13.94
CA SER A 26 8.40 1.42 -12.80
C SER A 26 9.07 2.03 -11.57
N LYS A 27 10.24 2.63 -11.75
CA LYS A 27 10.97 3.31 -10.66
C LYS A 27 10.21 4.53 -10.13
N HIS A 28 9.55 5.28 -11.01
CA HIS A 28 8.77 6.43 -10.63
C HIS A 28 7.59 6.06 -9.72
N TYR A 29 6.78 5.07 -10.11
CA TYR A 29 5.65 4.60 -9.30
C TYR A 29 6.09 3.96 -7.97
N PHE A 30 7.21 3.25 -7.99
CA PHE A 30 7.83 2.74 -6.76
C PHE A 30 8.21 3.89 -5.80
N SER A 31 8.84 4.96 -6.30
CA SER A 31 9.17 6.14 -5.50
C SER A 31 7.93 6.82 -4.93
N ILE A 32 6.86 6.96 -5.74
CA ILE A 32 5.58 7.52 -5.29
C ILE A 32 5.00 6.67 -4.15
N GLY A 33 5.02 5.34 -4.26
CA GLY A 33 4.55 4.45 -3.20
C GLY A 33 5.38 4.55 -1.91
N LEU A 34 6.70 4.65 -2.05
CA LEU A 34 7.60 4.84 -0.93
C LEU A 34 7.36 6.19 -0.23
N GLU A 35 7.30 7.27 -1.01
CA GLU A 35 7.04 8.64 -0.52
C GLU A 35 5.66 8.75 0.12
N HIS A 36 4.65 8.08 -0.43
CA HIS A 36 3.31 8.02 0.16
C HIS A 36 3.34 7.50 1.60
N ILE A 37 4.10 6.45 1.88
CA ILE A 37 4.23 5.92 3.25
C ILE A 37 5.08 6.82 4.14
N LEU A 38 6.19 7.34 3.62
CA LEU A 38 7.09 8.17 4.42
C LEU A 38 6.49 9.55 4.77
N GLN A 39 5.60 10.07 3.94
CA GLN A 39 4.90 11.34 4.17
C GLN A 39 3.50 11.14 4.76
N GLY A 40 2.94 9.94 4.64
CA GLY A 40 1.64 9.55 5.18
C GLY A 40 1.69 9.34 6.69
N TYR A 41 1.42 10.41 7.46
CA TYR A 41 1.41 10.33 8.92
C TYR A 41 0.40 9.30 9.45
N ASP A 42 -0.69 9.05 8.73
CA ASP A 42 -1.66 8.01 9.04
C ASP A 42 -1.04 6.61 9.03
N HIS A 43 -0.26 6.28 8.01
CA HIS A 43 0.44 5.00 7.87
C HIS A 43 1.54 4.84 8.93
N LEU A 44 2.33 5.90 9.18
CA LEU A 44 3.36 5.90 10.21
C LEU A 44 2.75 5.69 11.60
N LEU A 45 1.66 6.39 11.93
CA LEU A 45 0.95 6.22 13.19
C LEU A 45 0.37 4.82 13.34
N PHE A 46 -0.13 4.23 12.24
CA PHE A 46 -0.60 2.85 12.24
C PHE A 46 0.54 1.85 12.53
N ILE A 47 1.68 1.98 11.85
CA ILE A 47 2.86 1.11 12.07
C ILE A 47 3.38 1.25 13.51
N ILE A 48 3.53 2.49 14.01
CA ILE A 48 3.92 2.74 15.39
C ILE A 48 2.92 2.07 16.34
N GLY A 49 1.63 2.18 16.06
CA GLY A 49 0.58 1.48 16.79
C GLY A 49 0.77 -0.04 16.80
N LEU A 50 1.16 -0.66 15.69
CA LEU A 50 1.45 -2.09 15.65
C LEU A 50 2.69 -2.45 16.49
N LEU A 51 3.75 -1.65 16.40
CA LEU A 51 5.05 -1.88 17.06
C LEU A 51 5.03 -1.67 18.58
N LEU A 52 4.03 -0.96 19.13
CA LEU A 52 3.87 -0.77 20.57
C LEU A 52 3.62 -2.07 21.35
N LEU A 53 3.32 -3.16 20.65
CA LEU A 53 3.17 -4.48 21.24
C LEU A 53 4.28 -5.42 20.76
N PRO A 54 4.70 -6.38 21.60
CA PRO A 54 5.81 -7.26 21.27
C PRO A 54 5.46 -8.10 20.03
N LEU A 55 6.11 -7.78 18.91
CA LEU A 55 5.99 -8.48 17.64
C LEU A 55 7.37 -8.99 17.21
N ASN A 56 7.39 -10.21 16.68
CA ASN A 56 8.58 -10.73 16.01
C ASN A 56 8.59 -10.23 14.56
N PHE A 57 9.76 -10.16 13.92
CA PHE A 57 9.89 -9.69 12.53
C PHE A 57 8.93 -10.40 11.55
N ARG A 58 8.72 -11.72 11.72
CA ARG A 58 7.75 -12.49 10.91
C ARG A 58 6.30 -11.99 11.06
N HIS A 59 5.92 -11.59 12.27
CA HIS A 59 4.59 -11.04 12.54
C HIS A 59 4.46 -9.64 11.94
N LEU A 60 5.52 -8.82 11.99
CA LEU A 60 5.54 -7.51 11.35
C LEU A 60 5.34 -7.65 9.83
N VAL A 61 6.14 -8.48 9.17
CA VAL A 61 6.01 -8.72 7.72
C VAL A 61 4.61 -9.21 7.39
N ALA A 62 4.06 -10.18 8.13
CA ALA A 62 2.70 -10.66 7.88
C ALA A 62 1.63 -9.57 8.03
N LEU A 63 1.76 -8.66 8.99
CA LEU A 63 0.84 -7.53 9.15
C LEU A 63 0.98 -6.52 8.02
N VAL A 64 2.21 -6.14 7.68
CA VAL A 64 2.50 -5.20 6.58
C VAL A 64 1.97 -5.76 5.26
N SER A 65 2.34 -6.99 4.89
CA SER A 65 1.84 -7.59 3.65
C SER A 65 0.31 -7.71 3.64
N THR A 66 -0.32 -8.01 4.78
CA THR A 66 -1.79 -8.06 4.88
C THR A 66 -2.43 -6.68 4.64
N PHE A 67 -1.83 -5.63 5.21
CA PHE A 67 -2.25 -4.25 4.96
C PHE A 67 -2.10 -3.90 3.49
N THR A 68 -0.92 -4.13 2.92
CA THR A 68 -0.62 -3.83 1.51
C THR A 68 -1.56 -4.57 0.57
N LEU A 69 -1.86 -5.84 0.82
CA LEU A 69 -2.80 -6.61 0.00
C LEU A 69 -4.21 -6.01 0.02
N ALA A 70 -4.71 -5.65 1.20
CA ALA A 70 -6.03 -5.04 1.35
C ALA A 70 -6.09 -3.63 0.73
N HIS A 71 -5.03 -2.85 0.93
CA HIS A 71 -4.86 -1.53 0.33
C HIS A 71 -4.82 -1.61 -1.20
N SER A 72 -4.01 -2.52 -1.75
CA SER A 72 -3.91 -2.78 -3.19
C SER A 72 -5.27 -3.08 -3.81
N LEU A 73 -6.08 -3.91 -3.15
CA LEU A 73 -7.40 -4.31 -3.62
C LEU A 73 -8.32 -3.10 -3.78
N THR A 74 -8.42 -2.27 -2.75
CA THR A 74 -9.34 -1.11 -2.75
C THR A 74 -8.83 0.05 -3.59
N LEU A 75 -7.52 0.22 -3.66
CA LEU A 75 -6.88 1.14 -4.60
C LEU A 75 -7.20 0.76 -6.05
N ALA A 76 -7.06 -0.52 -6.40
CA ALA A 76 -7.41 -1.02 -7.73
C ALA A 76 -8.91 -0.80 -8.05
N LEU A 77 -9.81 -1.13 -7.11
CA LEU A 77 -11.25 -0.89 -7.27
C LEU A 77 -11.56 0.58 -7.55
N SER A 78 -10.87 1.50 -6.89
CA SER A 78 -11.09 2.94 -7.06
C SER A 78 -10.50 3.46 -8.37
N VAL A 79 -9.29 3.02 -8.74
CA VAL A 79 -8.62 3.39 -10.00
C VAL A 79 -9.43 2.92 -11.22
N PHE A 80 -9.98 1.69 -11.18
CA PHE A 80 -10.90 1.19 -12.22
C PHE A 80 -12.30 1.79 -12.13
N ASN A 81 -12.54 2.74 -11.22
CA ASN A 81 -13.81 3.43 -11.05
C ASN A 81 -14.99 2.48 -10.77
N LEU A 82 -14.72 1.35 -10.09
CA LEU A 82 -15.75 0.38 -9.72
C LEU A 82 -16.46 0.80 -8.42
N VAL A 83 -15.73 1.44 -7.50
CA VAL A 83 -16.24 1.91 -6.22
C VAL A 83 -15.62 3.27 -5.91
N ARG A 84 -16.45 4.24 -5.50
CA ARG A 84 -16.00 5.58 -5.08
C ARG A 84 -16.71 6.01 -3.80
N PHE A 85 -15.93 6.54 -2.87
CA PHE A 85 -16.42 7.15 -1.63
C PHE A 85 -15.93 8.59 -1.55
N PRO A 86 -16.68 9.51 -0.93
CA PRO A 86 -16.20 10.87 -0.69
C PRO A 86 -14.92 10.87 0.15
N ALA A 87 -13.90 11.64 -0.26
CA ALA A 87 -12.62 11.76 0.45
C ALA A 87 -12.80 12.01 1.95
N ALA A 88 -13.64 12.98 2.32
CA ALA A 88 -13.91 13.32 3.72
C ALA A 88 -14.44 12.13 4.55
N LEU A 89 -15.21 11.22 3.94
CA LEU A 89 -15.71 10.04 4.63
C LEU A 89 -14.57 9.03 4.85
N VAL A 90 -13.75 8.82 3.83
CA VAL A 90 -12.60 7.91 3.90
C VAL A 90 -11.59 8.40 4.94
N GLU A 91 -11.24 9.69 4.90
CA GLU A 91 -10.34 10.33 5.88
C GLU A 91 -10.87 10.22 7.31
N ALA A 92 -12.18 10.40 7.53
CA ALA A 92 -12.79 10.22 8.84
C ALA A 92 -12.67 8.78 9.35
N PHE A 93 -12.85 7.78 8.47
CA PHE A 93 -12.65 6.37 8.83
C PHE A 93 -11.18 6.02 9.07
N ILE A 94 -10.25 6.59 8.29
CA ILE A 94 -8.80 6.46 8.52
C ILE A 94 -8.45 7.00 9.90
N ALA A 95 -8.83 8.24 10.22
CA ALA A 95 -8.58 8.82 11.52
C ALA A 95 -9.21 8.01 12.66
N GLY A 96 -10.45 7.55 12.49
CA GLY A 96 -11.13 6.66 13.44
C GLY A 96 -10.40 5.34 13.67
N SER A 97 -9.79 4.75 12.62
CA SER A 97 -9.01 3.52 12.73
C SER A 97 -7.75 3.71 13.58
N ILE A 98 -7.06 4.84 13.45
CA ILE A 98 -5.86 5.15 14.24
C ILE A 98 -6.23 5.32 15.71
N VAL A 99 -7.32 6.05 16.00
CA VAL A 99 -7.85 6.21 17.37
C VAL A 99 -8.19 4.85 17.96
N TYR A 100 -8.84 3.97 17.19
CA TYR A 100 -9.16 2.62 17.64
C TYR A 100 -7.89 1.83 18.02
N VAL A 101 -6.86 1.82 17.16
CA VAL A 101 -5.59 1.12 17.44
C VAL A 101 -4.92 1.69 18.70
N ALA A 102 -4.91 3.01 18.86
CA ALA A 102 -4.35 3.66 20.04
C ALA A 102 -5.08 3.24 21.34
N VAL A 103 -6.41 3.20 21.32
CA VAL A 103 -7.24 2.76 22.46
C VAL A 103 -7.01 1.27 22.76
N GLU A 104 -6.98 0.42 21.73
CA GLU A 104 -6.71 -1.03 21.88
C GLU A 104 -5.35 -1.26 22.54
N ASN A 105 -4.31 -0.54 22.10
CA ASN A 105 -2.99 -0.64 22.68
C ASN A 105 -2.96 -0.19 24.15
N LEU A 106 -3.59 0.95 24.48
CA LEU A 106 -3.65 1.44 25.85
C LEU A 106 -4.38 0.45 26.77
N TRP A 107 -5.45 -0.18 26.29
CA TRP A 107 -6.18 -1.20 27.02
C TRP A 107 -5.31 -2.42 27.29
N HIS A 108 -4.56 -2.89 26.28
CA HIS A 108 -3.64 -4.01 26.44
C HIS A 108 -2.52 -3.76 27.44
N LEU A 109 -1.94 -2.55 27.45
CA LEU A 109 -0.90 -2.17 28.41
C LEU A 109 -1.43 -2.08 29.85
N ARG A 110 -2.71 -1.72 30.03
CA ARG A 110 -3.35 -1.60 31.35
C ARG A 110 -3.88 -2.92 31.90
N SER A 111 -4.40 -3.80 31.04
CA SER A 111 -4.95 -5.09 31.44
C SER A 111 -3.89 -6.18 31.49
N SER A 112 -3.08 -6.18 32.56
CA SER A 112 -2.18 -7.30 32.91
C SER A 112 -2.94 -8.60 33.29
N LYS A 113 -4.26 -8.53 33.45
CA LYS A 113 -5.10 -9.70 33.75
C LYS A 113 -6.10 -9.91 32.64
N GLY A 114 -5.92 -11.03 31.94
CA GLY A 114 -6.64 -11.39 30.74
C GLY A 114 -8.15 -11.56 30.93
N LYS A 115 -8.84 -11.69 29.80
CA LYS A 115 -9.96 -12.62 29.57
C LYS A 115 -10.63 -12.44 28.20
N THR A 116 -11.28 -13.53 27.77
CA THR A 116 -12.54 -13.59 27.01
C THR A 116 -12.59 -13.03 25.59
N SER A 117 -11.73 -13.54 24.71
CA SER A 117 -11.98 -13.53 23.26
C SER A 117 -11.81 -14.96 22.77
N GLN A 118 -12.78 -15.50 22.01
CA GLN A 118 -12.64 -16.81 21.37
C GLN A 118 -11.55 -16.79 20.28
N LEU A 119 -11.24 -15.62 19.72
CA LEU A 119 -10.18 -15.42 18.74
C LEU A 119 -8.84 -15.14 19.44
N SER A 120 -7.76 -15.69 18.89
CA SER A 120 -6.43 -15.39 19.40
C SER A 120 -6.09 -13.90 19.17
N PRO A 121 -5.31 -13.26 20.06
CA PRO A 121 -4.89 -11.86 19.90
C PRO A 121 -4.23 -11.58 18.53
N TRP A 122 -3.55 -12.58 17.97
CA TRP A 122 -2.94 -12.53 16.65
C TRP A 122 -3.97 -12.46 15.52
N GLN A 123 -4.98 -13.33 15.52
CA GLN A 123 -6.03 -13.34 14.50
C GLN A 123 -6.79 -12.02 14.46
N ARG A 124 -7.10 -11.46 15.64
CA ARG A 124 -7.79 -10.17 15.72
C ARG A 124 -6.96 -9.06 15.07
N ARG A 125 -5.65 -9.02 15.32
CA ARG A 125 -4.74 -8.05 14.69
C ARG A 125 -4.73 -8.18 13.18
N MET A 126 -4.58 -9.39 12.66
CA MET A 126 -4.59 -9.63 11.21
C MET A 126 -5.89 -9.15 10.56
N ILE A 127 -7.04 -9.43 11.18
CA ILE A 127 -8.35 -8.98 10.69
C ILE A 127 -8.43 -7.45 10.71
N MET A 128 -8.06 -6.80 11.81
CA MET A 128 -8.11 -5.34 11.91
C MET A 128 -7.18 -4.67 10.90
N THR A 129 -5.95 -5.18 10.75
CA THR A 129 -4.99 -4.70 9.77
C THR A 129 -5.51 -4.84 8.34
N PHE A 130 -6.17 -5.96 8.02
CA PHE A 130 -6.82 -6.14 6.72
C PHE A 130 -7.95 -5.11 6.51
N LEU A 131 -8.85 -4.96 7.48
CA LEU A 131 -9.96 -4.01 7.40
C LEU A 131 -9.49 -2.56 7.25
N PHE A 132 -8.44 -2.17 7.97
CA PHE A 132 -7.88 -0.82 7.84
C PHE A 132 -7.16 -0.61 6.52
N GLY A 133 -6.46 -1.63 6.00
CA GLY A 133 -5.88 -1.59 4.66
C GLY A 133 -6.94 -1.34 3.59
N LEU A 134 -8.11 -2.00 3.68
CA LEU A 134 -9.23 -1.75 2.76
C LEU A 134 -9.69 -0.29 2.79
N ILE A 135 -9.78 0.33 3.96
CA ILE A 135 -10.23 1.72 4.08
C ILE A 135 -9.15 2.66 3.52
N HIS A 136 -7.88 2.43 3.86
CA HIS A 136 -6.77 3.30 3.45
C HIS A 136 -6.57 3.31 1.93
N GLY A 137 -6.77 2.19 1.24
CA GLY A 137 -6.61 2.13 -0.22
C GLY A 137 -7.56 3.06 -0.99
N PHE A 138 -8.72 3.39 -0.41
CA PHE A 138 -9.60 4.42 -0.99
C PHE A 138 -9.04 5.84 -0.84
N GLY A 139 -8.26 6.12 0.21
CA GLY A 139 -7.77 7.46 0.53
C GLY A 139 -6.80 8.01 -0.51
N PHE A 140 -5.95 7.15 -1.07
CA PHE A 140 -4.95 7.55 -2.06
C PHE A 140 -5.45 7.57 -3.52
N SER A 141 -6.66 7.07 -3.75
CA SER A 141 -7.19 6.91 -5.11
C SER A 141 -7.43 8.22 -5.87
N TYR A 142 -7.67 9.32 -5.15
CA TYR A 142 -7.82 10.65 -5.75
C TYR A 142 -6.51 11.13 -6.38
N LEU A 143 -5.38 10.97 -5.67
CA LEU A 143 -4.04 11.31 -6.17
C LEU A 143 -3.65 10.51 -7.41
N LEU A 144 -3.89 9.20 -7.43
CA LEU A 144 -3.57 8.37 -8.61
C LEU A 144 -4.45 8.67 -9.83
N THR A 145 -5.68 9.11 -9.60
CA THR A 145 -6.56 9.55 -10.70
C THR A 145 -6.02 10.84 -11.33
N GLU A 146 -5.45 11.75 -10.53
CA GLU A 146 -4.82 13.00 -11.02
C GLU A 146 -3.49 12.75 -11.72
N ILE A 147 -2.70 11.78 -11.25
CA ILE A 147 -1.41 11.40 -11.86
C ILE A 147 -1.59 10.80 -13.26
N GLY A 148 -2.80 10.32 -13.59
CA GLY A 148 -3.13 9.85 -14.93
C GLY A 148 -2.42 8.55 -15.27
N LEU A 149 -2.82 7.46 -14.61
CA LEU A 149 -2.35 6.12 -14.91
C LEU A 149 -2.69 5.78 -16.37
N GLY A 150 -1.69 5.85 -17.27
CA GLY A 150 -1.83 5.59 -18.70
C GLY A 150 -2.14 4.11 -19.00
N GLU A 151 -1.76 3.59 -20.17
CA GLU A 151 -2.09 2.19 -20.54
C GLU A 151 -1.48 1.12 -19.61
N GLN A 152 -0.49 1.50 -18.79
CA GLN A 152 0.23 0.61 -17.88
C GLN A 152 -0.29 0.64 -16.43
N VAL A 153 -1.58 0.89 -16.22
CA VAL A 153 -2.22 0.97 -14.88
C VAL A 153 -1.84 -0.20 -13.96
N VAL A 154 -1.83 -1.43 -14.48
CA VAL A 154 -1.51 -2.62 -13.68
C VAL A 154 -0.05 -2.60 -13.19
N GLY A 155 0.89 -2.24 -14.05
CA GLY A 155 2.30 -2.12 -13.69
C GLY A 155 2.52 -1.00 -12.68
N ALA A 156 1.90 0.15 -12.91
CA ALA A 156 1.95 1.28 -11.99
C ALA A 156 1.43 0.93 -10.59
N LEU A 157 0.27 0.26 -10.50
CA LEU A 157 -0.28 -0.22 -9.22
C LEU A 157 0.64 -1.23 -8.55
N LEU A 158 1.25 -2.15 -9.31
CA LEU A 158 2.18 -3.13 -8.76
C LEU A 158 3.40 -2.43 -8.14
N TYR A 159 4.09 -1.56 -8.89
CA TYR A 159 5.28 -0.87 -8.39
C TYR A 159 4.97 0.10 -7.25
N PHE A 160 3.82 0.78 -7.31
CA PHE A 160 3.35 1.60 -6.20
C PHE A 160 3.19 0.77 -4.92
N ASN A 161 2.49 -0.37 -4.96
CA ASN A 161 2.28 -1.20 -3.78
C ASN A 161 3.57 -1.88 -3.27
N LEU A 162 4.52 -2.18 -4.16
CA LEU A 162 5.86 -2.60 -3.77
C LEU A 162 6.61 -1.48 -3.01
N GLY A 163 6.50 -0.24 -3.48
CA GLY A 163 7.03 0.94 -2.79
C GLY A 163 6.40 1.12 -1.41
N VAL A 164 5.08 0.92 -1.31
CA VAL A 164 4.35 0.92 -0.04
C VAL A 164 4.89 -0.14 0.91
N GLU A 165 4.92 -1.41 0.50
CA GLU A 165 5.39 -2.50 1.36
C GLU A 165 6.82 -2.31 1.84
N VAL A 166 7.73 -1.85 0.96
CA VAL A 166 9.11 -1.51 1.34
C VAL A 166 9.12 -0.35 2.32
N GLY A 167 8.37 0.72 2.05
CA GLY A 167 8.30 1.90 2.92
C GLY A 167 7.79 1.58 4.32
N GLN A 168 6.89 0.61 4.46
CA GLN A 168 6.37 0.18 5.77
C GLN A 168 7.34 -0.70 6.56
N LEU A 169 8.30 -1.34 5.89
CA LEU A 169 9.31 -2.22 6.52
C LEU A 169 10.61 -1.51 6.89
N LEU A 170 10.83 -0.30 6.37
CA LEU A 170 11.97 0.57 6.72
C LEU A 170 11.79 1.21 8.10
#